data_AF-A0A2W1AEB7-F1
#
_entry.id   AF-A0A2W1AEB7-F1
#
_cell.length_a   1.000
_cell.length_b   1.000
_cell.length_c   1.000
_cell.angle_alpha   90.00
_cell.angle_beta   90.00
_cell.angle_gamma   90.00
#
_symmetry.space_group_name_H-M   'P 1'
#
loop_
_entity.id
_entity.type
_entity.pdbx_description
1 polymer ?
#
loop_
_entity_poly.entity_id
_entity_poly.type
_entity_poly.pdbx_seq_one_letter_code
_entity_poly.pdbx_strand_id
1 'polypeptide(L)'
;MGQERDLPLFPLNTVLFPGANLPLQIFEERYKKMMSDIAVDDHCFGVVLIREGREVGQYATPHEVGTVAEVVESAPLGQGRIYVVGQGIQRFRVLSLSYDEPYLMGRVTILDPLTDDTTQELVQESKDVLEAYTRSMMSLQGGWVREVEVPDEPSDLSDALIAILRAGRRTKQRFLEMDSLQERLTGSVPLIRRDMERIQAEIKEKGLTHRFGEN
;
A
#
# COMPACT_ATOMS: atom_id res chain seq x y z
N MET A 1 5.38 -23.19 -7.20
CA MET A 1 5.96 -23.10 -5.85
C MET A 1 6.71 -21.79 -5.80
N GLY A 2 6.25 -20.86 -4.96
CA GLY A 2 6.84 -19.52 -4.87
C GLY A 2 8.30 -19.56 -4.41
N GLN A 3 9.09 -18.58 -4.86
CA GLN A 3 10.49 -18.46 -4.48
C GLN A 3 10.58 -18.15 -2.98
N GLU A 4 11.33 -18.98 -2.23
CA GLU A 4 11.64 -18.72 -0.83
C GLU A 4 12.88 -17.85 -0.69
N ARG A 5 12.88 -16.92 0.26
CA ARG A 5 14.05 -16.14 0.66
C ARG A 5 13.94 -15.63 2.10
N ASP A 6 15.07 -15.29 2.69
CA ASP A 6 15.11 -14.56 3.95
C ASP A 6 14.99 -13.05 3.66
N LEU A 7 14.14 -12.35 4.39
CA LEU A 7 13.81 -10.96 4.15
C LEU A 7 13.77 -10.17 5.47
N PRO A 8 14.46 -9.03 5.58
CA PRO A 8 14.26 -8.10 6.69
C PRO A 8 12.83 -7.61 6.72
N LEU A 9 12.15 -7.73 7.86
CA LEU A 9 10.76 -7.32 8.03
C LEU A 9 10.66 -6.02 8.82
N PHE A 10 9.77 -5.15 8.35
CA PHE A 10 9.38 -3.90 8.97
C PHE A 10 7.91 -3.99 9.42
N PRO A 11 7.65 -4.34 10.70
CA PRO A 11 6.31 -4.32 11.26
C PRO A 11 5.79 -2.89 11.40
N LEU A 12 4.64 -2.61 10.78
CA LEU A 12 3.99 -1.29 10.79
C LEU A 12 2.49 -1.42 11.13
N ASN A 13 1.85 -0.31 11.47
CA ASN A 13 0.40 -0.17 11.62
C ASN A 13 -0.32 0.16 10.29
N THR A 14 0.36 -0.05 9.16
CA THR A 14 -0.17 0.15 7.81
C THR A 14 -0.01 -1.10 6.95
N VAL A 15 -0.78 -1.17 5.87
CA VAL A 15 -0.72 -2.23 4.86
C VAL A 15 -0.21 -1.59 3.58
N LEU A 16 0.87 -2.13 3.04
CA LEU A 16 1.43 -1.73 1.75
C LEU A 16 0.89 -2.64 0.65
N PHE A 17 0.49 -2.06 -0.48
CA PHE A 17 0.09 -2.80 -1.68
C PHE A 17 1.17 -2.65 -2.76
N PRO A 18 1.30 -3.61 -3.68
CA PRO A 18 2.09 -3.43 -4.90
C PRO A 18 1.79 -2.11 -5.62
N GLY A 19 2.82 -1.48 -6.20
CA GLY A 19 2.76 -0.18 -6.86
C GLY A 19 2.66 1.04 -5.92
N ALA A 20 2.20 0.87 -4.68
CA ALA A 20 2.02 1.99 -3.76
C ALA A 20 3.33 2.43 -3.11
N ASN A 21 3.49 3.74 -2.90
CA ASN A 21 4.62 4.32 -2.18
C ASN A 21 4.36 4.40 -0.67
N LEU A 22 5.41 4.13 0.11
CA LEU A 22 5.44 4.18 1.56
C LEU A 22 6.58 5.11 2.00
N PRO A 23 6.28 6.40 2.24
CA PRO A 23 7.25 7.31 2.83
C PRO A 23 7.45 6.99 4.32
N LEU A 24 8.71 6.87 4.74
CA LEU A 24 9.12 6.51 6.09
C LEU A 24 10.17 7.49 6.62
N GLN A 25 10.03 7.85 7.89
CA GLN A 25 11.07 8.54 8.65
C GLN A 25 11.71 7.56 9.63
N ILE A 26 12.92 7.14 9.33
CA ILE A 26 13.68 6.17 10.11
C ILE A 26 14.51 6.89 11.17
N PHE A 27 14.31 6.53 12.44
CA PHE A 27 15.04 7.10 13.57
C PHE A 27 15.52 6.05 14.58
N GLU A 28 14.95 4.85 14.62
CA GLU A 28 15.41 3.77 15.50
C GLU A 28 16.68 3.10 14.94
N GLU A 29 17.67 2.86 15.79
CA GLU A 29 18.98 2.29 15.39
C GLU A 29 18.84 0.94 14.68
N ARG A 30 17.91 0.08 15.12
CA ARG A 30 17.65 -1.21 14.44
C ARG A 30 17.24 -1.05 12.98
N TYR A 31 16.41 -0.05 12.67
CA TYR A 31 15.95 0.20 11.31
C TYR A 31 16.97 0.98 10.50
N LYS A 32 17.82 1.81 11.12
CA LYS A 32 18.99 2.39 10.44
C LYS A 32 19.96 1.29 10.01
N LYS A 33 20.22 0.33 10.90
CA LYS A 33 21.02 -0.85 10.56
C LYS A 33 20.37 -1.64 9.42
N MET A 34 19.07 -1.93 9.51
CA MET A 34 18.34 -2.59 8.42
C MET A 34 18.51 -1.87 7.07
N MET A 35 18.33 -0.54 7.04
CA MET A 35 18.52 0.26 5.82
C MET A 35 19.95 0.19 5.29
N SER A 36 20.95 0.18 6.18
CA SER A 36 22.35 0.02 5.80
C SER A 36 22.65 -1.36 5.22
N ASP A 37 22.04 -2.41 5.79
CA ASP A 37 22.28 -3.79 5.37
C ASP A 37 21.64 -4.06 3.99
N ILE A 38 20.40 -3.60 3.77
CA ILE A 38 19.72 -3.80 2.46
C ILE A 38 20.32 -2.95 1.34
N ALA A 39 20.99 -1.83 1.65
CA ALA A 39 21.65 -0.98 0.66
C ALA A 39 22.87 -1.65 -0.01
N VAL A 40 23.43 -2.68 0.63
CA VAL A 40 24.53 -3.49 0.06
C VAL A 40 23.98 -4.67 -0.76
N ASP A 41 22.72 -5.03 -0.54
CA ASP A 41 22.07 -6.24 -1.04
C ASP A 41 20.96 -5.88 -2.04
N ASP A 42 19.82 -6.57 -2.02
CA ASP A 42 18.71 -6.42 -2.97
C ASP A 42 17.88 -5.11 -2.84
N HIS A 43 18.25 -4.17 -1.95
CA HIS A 43 17.50 -2.94 -1.67
C HIS A 43 16.03 -3.18 -1.24
N CYS A 44 15.73 -4.39 -0.77
CA CYS A 44 14.38 -4.85 -0.46
C CYS A 44 14.19 -5.12 1.03
N PHE A 45 12.99 -4.85 1.53
CA PHE A 45 12.51 -5.26 2.85
C PHE A 45 11.03 -5.67 2.77
N GLY A 46 10.53 -6.38 3.77
CA GLY A 46 9.14 -6.82 3.84
C GLY A 46 8.33 -5.92 4.74
N VAL A 47 7.24 -5.33 4.24
CA VAL A 47 6.27 -4.61 5.07
C VAL A 47 5.19 -5.57 5.54
N VAL A 48 5.00 -5.64 6.85
CA VAL A 48 3.99 -6.50 7.48
C VAL A 48 3.13 -5.70 8.45
N LEU A 49 1.82 -5.94 8.45
CA LEU A 49 0.92 -5.34 9.43
C LEU A 49 1.11 -5.99 10.80
N ILE A 50 1.18 -5.20 11.85
CA ILE A 50 1.20 -5.70 13.23
C ILE A 50 -0.17 -6.27 13.62
N ARG A 51 -0.21 -7.57 13.95
CA ARG A 51 -1.39 -8.28 14.47
C ARG A 51 -1.53 -8.08 15.98
N GLU A 52 -0.45 -8.28 16.72
CA GLU A 52 -0.37 -8.13 18.18
C GLU A 52 0.96 -7.44 18.55
N GLY A 53 0.95 -6.61 19.61
CA GLY A 53 2.11 -5.81 20.02
C GLY A 53 2.06 -4.35 19.57
N ARG A 54 3.21 -3.66 19.59
CA ARG A 54 3.38 -2.25 19.22
C ARG A 54 4.47 -2.10 18.16
N GLU A 55 4.41 -1.05 17.35
CA GLU A 55 5.48 -0.70 16.38
C GLU A 55 6.84 -0.51 17.06
N VAL A 56 6.81 -0.03 18.30
CA VAL A 56 8.00 0.31 19.10
C VAL A 56 8.09 -0.65 20.29
N GLY A 57 9.23 -1.33 20.45
CA GLY A 57 9.53 -2.18 21.61
C GLY A 57 9.70 -3.66 21.27
N GLN A 58 9.19 -4.55 22.14
CA GLN A 58 9.27 -6.02 21.97
C GLN A 58 8.64 -6.47 20.66
N TYR A 59 9.15 -7.58 20.15
CA TYR A 59 8.78 -8.18 18.86
C TYR A 59 7.27 -8.24 18.67
N ALA A 60 6.77 -7.44 17.73
CA ALA A 60 5.39 -7.48 17.32
C ALA A 60 5.12 -8.77 16.54
N THR A 61 3.97 -9.39 16.77
CA THR A 61 3.53 -10.52 15.94
C THR A 61 2.92 -9.94 14.67
N PRO A 62 3.53 -10.17 13.48
CA PRO A 62 2.97 -9.67 12.24
C PRO A 62 1.81 -10.54 11.74
N HIS A 63 1.04 -9.99 10.81
CA HIS A 63 0.23 -10.79 9.90
C HIS A 63 1.15 -11.62 8.99
N GLU A 64 0.65 -12.76 8.52
CA GLU A 64 1.43 -13.69 7.69
C GLU A 64 1.63 -13.19 6.27
N VAL A 65 0.70 -12.40 5.72
CA VAL A 65 0.83 -11.81 4.38
C VAL A 65 1.30 -10.37 4.48
N GLY A 66 2.38 -10.07 3.77
CA GLY A 66 2.96 -8.75 3.64
C GLY A 66 3.32 -8.44 2.19
N THR A 67 3.98 -7.30 1.99
CA THR A 67 4.40 -6.83 0.67
C THR A 67 5.89 -6.52 0.70
N VAL A 68 6.62 -7.09 -0.26
CA VAL A 68 8.01 -6.71 -0.51
C VAL A 68 8.01 -5.25 -0.93
N ALA A 69 8.85 -4.44 -0.31
CA ALA A 69 9.10 -3.06 -0.66
C ALA A 69 10.54 -2.90 -1.12
N GLU A 70 10.73 -2.18 -2.21
CA GLU A 70 12.04 -1.74 -2.71
C GLU A 70 12.26 -0.28 -2.32
N VAL A 71 13.47 0.08 -1.88
CA VAL A 71 13.83 1.47 -1.61
C VAL A 71 14.06 2.21 -2.92
N VAL A 72 13.15 3.12 -3.27
CA VAL A 72 13.23 3.94 -4.50
C VAL A 72 13.80 5.34 -4.26
N GLU A 73 13.77 5.81 -3.00
CA GLU A 73 14.37 7.09 -2.61
C GLU A 73 14.93 6.98 -1.19
N SER A 74 16.10 7.59 -0.95
CA SER A 74 16.60 7.77 0.41
C SER A 74 17.38 9.08 0.55
N ALA A 75 17.19 9.77 1.69
CA ALA A 75 17.87 11.02 1.99
C ALA A 75 18.06 11.21 3.50
N PRO A 76 19.20 11.79 3.94
CA PRO A 76 19.37 12.18 5.34
C PRO A 76 18.46 13.38 5.68
N LEU A 77 17.78 13.33 6.83
CA LEU A 77 16.95 14.43 7.36
C LEU A 77 17.63 15.27 8.45
N GLY A 78 18.89 14.95 8.79
CA GLY A 78 19.61 15.54 9.92
C GLY A 78 19.26 14.89 11.26
N GLN A 79 20.04 15.20 12.31
CA GLN A 79 19.92 14.61 13.66
C GLN A 79 19.89 13.07 13.65
N GLY A 80 20.63 12.45 12.72
CA GLY A 80 20.69 10.99 12.58
C GLY A 80 19.40 10.34 12.06
N ARG A 81 18.46 11.09 11.47
CA ARG A 81 17.25 10.56 10.85
C ARG A 81 17.43 10.37 9.35
N ILE A 82 16.75 9.38 8.79
CA ILE A 82 16.77 9.06 7.36
C ILE A 82 15.34 9.09 6.85
N TYR A 83 15.10 9.78 5.75
CA TYR A 83 13.89 9.65 4.94
C TYR A 83 14.09 8.55 3.91
N VAL A 84 13.11 7.67 3.78
CA VAL A 84 13.10 6.58 2.80
C VAL A 84 11.73 6.53 2.15
N VAL A 85 11.68 6.33 0.84
CA VAL A 85 10.45 5.93 0.14
C VAL A 85 10.62 4.49 -0.31
N GLY A 86 9.78 3.61 0.24
CA GLY A 86 9.65 2.24 -0.24
C GLY A 86 8.51 2.14 -1.25
N GLN A 87 8.69 1.45 -2.37
CA GLN A 87 7.61 1.11 -3.30
C GLN A 87 7.25 -0.37 -3.13
N GLY A 88 5.96 -0.67 -2.98
CA GLY A 88 5.48 -2.05 -2.93
C GLY A 88 5.70 -2.75 -4.26
N ILE A 89 6.21 -3.98 -4.23
CA ILE A 89 6.56 -4.76 -5.44
C ILE A 89 5.62 -5.95 -5.58
N GLN A 90 5.58 -6.83 -4.59
CA GLN A 90 4.82 -8.08 -4.68
C GLN A 90 4.46 -8.62 -3.30
N ARG A 91 3.40 -9.43 -3.24
CA ARG A 91 2.94 -10.06 -2.00
C ARG A 91 3.82 -11.24 -1.62
N PHE A 92 4.00 -11.45 -0.32
CA PHE A 92 4.67 -12.64 0.22
C PHE A 92 3.91 -13.19 1.42
N ARG A 93 4.19 -14.44 1.77
CA ARG A 93 3.76 -15.06 3.01
C ARG A 93 4.96 -15.40 3.89
N VAL A 94 4.90 -15.03 5.16
CA VAL A 94 5.87 -15.41 6.19
C VAL A 94 5.70 -16.89 6.50
N LEU A 95 6.80 -17.65 6.41
CA LEU A 95 6.89 -19.06 6.77
C LEU A 95 7.43 -19.24 8.19
N SER A 96 8.40 -18.42 8.57
CA SER A 96 8.96 -18.40 9.93
C SER A 96 9.62 -17.05 10.24
N LEU A 97 9.81 -16.78 11.53
CA LEU A 97 10.45 -15.54 12.03
C LEU A 97 11.76 -15.88 12.74
N SER A 98 12.76 -15.02 12.58
CA SER A 98 14.00 -15.01 13.36
C SER A 98 14.20 -13.65 14.04
N TYR A 99 14.77 -13.70 15.23
CA TYR A 99 15.01 -12.58 16.13
C TYR A 99 16.50 -12.43 16.48
N ASP A 100 17.36 -13.04 15.68
CA ASP A 100 18.80 -13.07 15.91
C ASP A 100 19.47 -11.74 15.52
N GLU A 101 18.84 -10.98 14.61
CA GLU A 101 19.26 -9.65 14.21
C GLU A 101 18.57 -8.54 15.03
N PRO A 102 19.13 -7.32 15.07
CA PRO A 102 18.51 -6.18 15.76
C PRO A 102 17.12 -5.80 15.24
N TYR A 103 16.77 -6.24 14.03
CA TYR A 103 15.47 -6.08 13.39
C TYR A 103 14.88 -7.46 13.06
N LEU A 104 13.57 -7.49 12.82
CA LEU A 104 12.86 -8.74 12.57
C LEU A 104 13.29 -9.34 11.23
N MET A 105 13.65 -10.62 11.22
CA MET A 105 13.87 -11.39 9.99
C MET A 105 12.72 -12.36 9.76
N GLY A 106 12.37 -12.59 8.51
CA GLY A 106 11.39 -13.60 8.13
C GLY A 106 11.90 -14.45 6.97
N ARG A 107 11.72 -15.77 7.07
CA ARG A 107 11.72 -16.62 5.88
C ARG A 107 10.37 -16.47 5.21
N VAL A 108 10.37 -16.08 3.95
CA VAL A 108 9.14 -15.78 3.21
C VAL A 108 9.08 -16.58 1.93
N THR A 109 7.86 -16.86 1.46
CA THR A 109 7.61 -17.32 0.09
C THR A 109 6.86 -16.22 -0.67
N ILE A 110 7.32 -15.92 -1.87
CA ILE A 110 6.60 -15.02 -2.78
C ILE A 110 5.28 -15.66 -3.18
N LEU A 111 4.19 -14.90 -3.10
CA LEU A 111 2.89 -15.39 -3.54
C LEU A 111 2.79 -15.34 -5.07
N ASP A 112 2.13 -16.34 -5.64
CA ASP A 112 1.81 -16.35 -7.06
C ASP A 112 0.91 -15.12 -7.41
N PRO A 113 0.90 -14.68 -8.68
CA PRO A 113 -0.01 -13.65 -9.14
C PRO A 113 -1.46 -13.96 -8.77
N LEU A 114 -2.25 -12.90 -8.57
CA LEU A 114 -3.67 -13.04 -8.30
C LEU A 114 -4.36 -13.80 -9.43
N THR A 115 -5.35 -14.63 -9.07
CA THR A 115 -6.19 -15.28 -10.06
C THR A 115 -7.06 -14.21 -10.72
N ASP A 116 -6.89 -14.04 -12.04
CA ASP A 116 -7.79 -13.22 -12.83
C ASP A 116 -9.03 -14.01 -13.23
N ASP A 117 -10.06 -13.85 -12.41
CA ASP A 117 -11.41 -14.39 -12.56
C ASP A 117 -12.43 -13.25 -12.81
N THR A 118 -11.95 -12.09 -13.26
CA THR A 118 -12.78 -10.89 -13.45
C THR A 118 -13.59 -10.93 -14.75
N THR A 119 -14.67 -10.15 -14.79
CA THR A 119 -15.35 -9.80 -16.04
C THR A 119 -14.88 -8.45 -16.56
N GLN A 120 -14.98 -8.23 -17.88
CA GLN A 120 -14.63 -6.95 -18.50
C GLN A 120 -15.47 -5.80 -17.92
N GLU A 121 -16.74 -6.06 -17.60
CA GLU A 121 -17.64 -5.07 -16.99
C GLU A 121 -17.14 -4.63 -15.62
N LEU A 122 -16.71 -5.58 -14.76
CA LEU A 122 -16.18 -5.25 -13.44
C LEU A 122 -14.86 -4.48 -13.53
N VAL A 123 -13.99 -4.84 -14.47
CA VAL A 123 -12.73 -4.11 -14.70
C VAL A 123 -13.04 -2.68 -15.15
N GLN A 124 -13.94 -2.49 -16.12
CA GLN A 124 -14.30 -1.15 -16.58
C GLN A 124 -14.95 -0.32 -15.47
N GLU A 125 -15.89 -0.92 -14.72
CA GLU A 125 -16.52 -0.27 -13.56
C GLU A 125 -15.47 0.18 -12.53
N SER A 126 -14.45 -0.65 -12.29
CA SER A 126 -13.36 -0.37 -11.37
C SER A 126 -12.47 0.77 -11.87
N LYS A 127 -12.18 0.83 -13.18
CA LYS A 127 -11.46 1.94 -13.82
C LYS A 127 -12.21 3.26 -13.66
N ASP A 128 -13.50 3.26 -13.97
CA ASP A 128 -14.36 4.44 -13.85
C ASP A 128 -14.41 4.97 -12.40
N VAL A 129 -14.47 4.06 -11.43
CA VAL A 129 -14.45 4.41 -10.00
C VAL A 129 -13.11 5.02 -9.57
N LEU A 130 -11.97 4.46 -10.01
CA LEU A 130 -10.65 5.01 -9.69
C LEU A 130 -10.48 6.42 -10.28
N GLU A 131 -10.89 6.60 -11.54
CA GLU A 131 -10.84 7.89 -12.21
C GLU A 131 -11.69 8.92 -11.47
N ALA A 132 -12.95 8.59 -11.19
CA ALA A 132 -13.88 9.50 -10.53
C ALA A 132 -13.45 9.83 -9.09
N TYR A 133 -12.88 8.88 -8.36
CA TYR A 133 -12.29 9.11 -7.04
C TYR A 133 -11.16 10.14 -7.13
N THR A 134 -10.21 9.92 -8.05
CA THR A 134 -9.03 10.77 -8.23
C THR A 134 -9.42 12.20 -8.59
N ARG A 135 -10.36 12.37 -9.53
CA ARG A 135 -10.91 13.69 -9.89
C ARG A 135 -11.59 14.37 -8.70
N SER A 136 -12.36 13.62 -7.91
CA SER A 136 -13.03 14.16 -6.71
C SER A 136 -12.01 14.60 -5.65
N MET A 137 -10.96 13.82 -5.42
CA MET A 137 -9.90 14.16 -4.47
C MET A 137 -9.14 15.42 -4.88
N MET A 138 -8.79 15.55 -6.16
CA MET A 138 -8.14 16.76 -6.69
C MET A 138 -9.03 17.99 -6.52
N SER A 139 -10.34 17.84 -6.81
CA SER A 139 -11.33 18.91 -6.63
C SER A 139 -11.46 19.34 -5.17
N LEU A 140 -11.41 18.40 -4.22
CA LEU A 140 -11.44 18.70 -2.79
C LEU A 140 -10.23 19.54 -2.35
N GLN A 141 -9.08 19.36 -3.00
CA GLN A 141 -7.87 20.16 -2.77
C GLN A 141 -7.88 21.49 -3.54
N GLY A 142 -8.96 21.82 -4.26
CA GLY A 142 -9.08 23.01 -5.09
C GLY A 142 -8.31 22.92 -6.42
N GLY A 143 -7.83 21.73 -6.77
CA GLY A 143 -7.16 21.44 -8.03
C GLY A 143 -8.10 20.79 -9.05
N TRP A 144 -7.56 20.53 -10.22
CA TRP A 144 -8.21 19.77 -11.28
C TRP A 144 -7.17 18.92 -12.00
N VAL A 145 -7.60 17.79 -12.55
CA VAL A 145 -6.80 16.90 -13.37
C VAL A 145 -7.52 16.61 -14.68
N ARG A 146 -6.82 16.78 -15.81
CA ARG A 146 -7.38 16.53 -17.15
C ARG A 146 -7.57 15.04 -17.40
N GLU A 147 -6.50 14.29 -17.16
CA GLU A 147 -6.38 12.87 -17.45
C GLU A 147 -5.88 12.16 -16.20
N VAL A 148 -6.59 11.12 -15.78
CA VAL A 148 -6.19 10.28 -14.66
C VAL A 148 -5.53 9.05 -15.25
N GLU A 149 -4.29 8.79 -14.85
CA GLU A 149 -3.63 7.54 -15.18
C GLU A 149 -4.30 6.41 -14.38
N VAL A 150 -4.90 5.48 -15.09
CA VAL A 150 -5.60 4.31 -14.53
C VAL A 150 -4.89 3.07 -15.04
N PRO A 151 -4.46 2.15 -14.17
CA PRO A 151 -3.79 0.92 -14.61
C PRO A 151 -4.68 0.09 -15.53
N ASP A 152 -4.07 -0.43 -16.60
CA ASP A 152 -4.77 -1.30 -17.55
C ASP A 152 -4.90 -2.74 -17.05
N GLU A 153 -3.86 -3.24 -16.39
CA GLU A 153 -3.82 -4.58 -15.83
C GLU A 153 -4.76 -4.69 -14.61
N PRO A 154 -5.70 -5.67 -14.58
CA PRO A 154 -6.66 -5.83 -13.49
C PRO A 154 -6.03 -5.98 -12.10
N SER A 155 -4.84 -6.60 -12.02
CA SER A 155 -4.09 -6.74 -10.77
C SER A 155 -3.66 -5.38 -10.23
N ASP A 156 -3.00 -4.57 -11.06
CA ASP A 156 -2.50 -3.24 -10.68
C ASP A 156 -3.66 -2.29 -10.37
N LEU A 157 -4.76 -2.38 -11.11
CA LEU A 157 -5.99 -1.64 -10.84
C LEU A 157 -6.55 -1.97 -9.45
N SER A 158 -6.60 -3.27 -9.11
CA SER A 158 -7.07 -3.75 -7.81
C SER A 158 -6.18 -3.28 -6.66
N ASP A 159 -4.85 -3.34 -6.84
CA ASP A 159 -3.89 -2.82 -5.86
C ASP A 159 -4.03 -1.29 -5.69
N ALA A 160 -4.12 -0.54 -6.78
CA ALA A 160 -4.29 0.92 -6.76
C ALA A 160 -5.60 1.34 -6.04
N LEU A 161 -6.74 0.73 -6.38
CA LEU A 161 -8.03 1.00 -5.76
C LEU A 161 -8.01 0.74 -4.25
N ILE A 162 -7.42 -0.36 -3.81
CA ILE A 162 -7.38 -0.70 -2.38
C ILE A 162 -6.34 0.14 -1.63
N ALA A 163 -5.24 0.53 -2.28
CA ALA A 163 -4.25 1.43 -1.71
C ALA A 163 -4.86 2.79 -1.33
N ILE A 164 -5.71 3.37 -2.19
CA ILE A 164 -6.37 4.67 -1.94
C ILE A 164 -7.53 4.58 -0.94
N LEU A 165 -8.04 3.38 -0.67
CA LEU A 165 -9.23 3.19 0.17
C LEU A 165 -9.04 3.78 1.58
N ARG A 166 -9.95 4.64 2.02
CA ARG A 166 -10.02 5.15 3.41
C ARG A 166 -10.69 4.15 4.34
N ALA A 167 -10.09 2.97 4.48
CA ALA A 167 -10.54 1.90 5.37
C ALA A 167 -9.50 1.59 6.46
N GLY A 168 -9.97 1.02 7.57
CA GLY A 168 -9.08 0.56 8.63
C GLY A 168 -8.12 -0.54 8.16
N ARG A 169 -6.93 -0.59 8.77
CA ARG A 169 -5.86 -1.55 8.45
C ARG A 169 -6.30 -3.01 8.37
N ARG A 170 -7.24 -3.45 9.22
CA ARG A 170 -7.80 -4.82 9.17
C ARG A 170 -8.56 -5.10 7.88
N THR A 171 -9.30 -4.12 7.36
CA THR A 171 -9.99 -4.27 6.07
C THR A 171 -9.00 -4.33 4.92
N LYS A 172 -8.00 -3.45 4.91
CA LYS A 172 -6.92 -3.49 3.92
C LYS A 172 -6.16 -4.82 3.96
N GLN A 173 -5.85 -5.32 5.16
CA GLN A 173 -5.16 -6.59 5.32
C GLN A 173 -5.96 -7.76 4.72
N ARG A 174 -7.28 -7.80 4.93
CA ARG A 174 -8.13 -8.83 4.30
C ARG A 174 -8.06 -8.78 2.78
N PHE A 175 -8.01 -7.59 2.17
CA PHE A 175 -7.86 -7.47 0.73
C PHE A 175 -6.47 -7.91 0.24
N LEU A 176 -5.40 -7.63 0.99
CA LEU A 176 -4.05 -8.09 0.66
C LEU A 176 -3.96 -9.63 0.68
N GLU A 177 -4.69 -10.26 1.60
CA GLU A 177 -4.75 -11.71 1.80
C GLU A 177 -5.67 -12.44 0.78
N MET A 178 -6.45 -11.72 -0.03
CA MET A 178 -7.31 -12.33 -1.06
C MET A 178 -6.50 -12.70 -2.31
N ASP A 179 -6.86 -13.82 -2.94
CA ASP A 179 -6.21 -14.31 -4.15
C ASP A 179 -7.05 -14.13 -5.44
N SER A 180 -8.35 -13.85 -5.32
CA SER A 180 -9.26 -13.59 -6.43
C SER A 180 -9.34 -12.09 -6.74
N LEU A 181 -9.12 -11.70 -8.00
CA LEU A 181 -9.32 -10.33 -8.44
C LEU A 181 -10.79 -9.93 -8.43
N GLN A 182 -11.69 -10.84 -8.81
CA GLN A 182 -13.13 -10.64 -8.74
C GLN A 182 -13.59 -10.29 -7.32
N GLU A 183 -13.15 -11.04 -6.31
CA GLU A 183 -13.49 -10.78 -4.91
C GLU A 183 -12.92 -9.44 -4.42
N ARG A 184 -11.66 -9.14 -4.77
CA ARG A 184 -11.01 -7.88 -4.39
C ARG A 184 -11.73 -6.66 -4.96
N LEU A 185 -12.03 -6.67 -6.26
CA LEU A 185 -12.70 -5.56 -6.93
C LEU A 185 -14.16 -5.43 -6.46
N THR A 186 -14.91 -6.53 -6.42
CA THR A 186 -16.32 -6.53 -5.94
C THR A 186 -16.41 -6.03 -4.50
N GLY A 187 -15.46 -6.38 -3.63
CA GLY A 187 -15.45 -5.95 -2.24
C GLY A 187 -14.99 -4.50 -2.05
N SER A 188 -14.05 -4.00 -2.86
CA SER A 188 -13.45 -2.68 -2.67
C SER A 188 -14.25 -1.55 -3.32
N VAL A 189 -14.83 -1.77 -4.51
CA VAL A 189 -15.58 -0.76 -5.28
C VAL A 189 -16.70 -0.08 -4.46
N PRO A 190 -17.59 -0.81 -3.74
CA PRO A 190 -18.63 -0.17 -2.94
C PRO A 190 -18.08 0.69 -1.80
N LEU A 191 -16.92 0.33 -1.24
CA LEU A 191 -16.29 1.09 -0.16
C LEU A 191 -15.72 2.41 -0.67
N ILE A 192 -15.16 2.40 -1.89
CA ILE A 192 -14.61 3.59 -2.55
C ILE A 192 -15.74 4.54 -2.94
N ARG A 193 -16.85 4.03 -3.50
CA ARG A 193 -18.04 4.84 -3.80
C ARG A 193 -18.59 5.54 -2.57
N ARG A 194 -18.72 4.82 -1.46
CA ARG A 194 -19.15 5.41 -0.18
C ARG A 194 -18.19 6.49 0.32
N ASP A 195 -16.89 6.37 0.05
CA ASP A 195 -15.92 7.41 0.39
C ASP A 195 -16.06 8.63 -0.54
N MET A 196 -16.27 8.41 -1.84
CA MET A 196 -16.54 9.48 -2.81
C MET A 196 -17.78 10.29 -2.45
N GLU A 197 -18.86 9.64 -2.02
CA GLU A 197 -20.08 10.33 -1.57
C GLU A 197 -19.79 11.34 -0.45
N ARG A 198 -18.90 10.97 0.49
CA ARG A 198 -18.46 11.88 1.57
C ARG A 198 -17.60 13.03 1.03
N ILE A 199 -16.64 12.72 0.15
CA ILE A 199 -15.78 13.72 -0.47
C ILE A 199 -16.63 14.74 -1.25
N GLN A 200 -17.60 14.27 -2.02
CA GLN A 200 -18.50 15.14 -2.80
C GLN A 200 -19.42 15.98 -1.90
N ALA A 201 -19.88 15.45 -0.78
CA ALA A 201 -20.62 16.23 0.21
C ALA A 201 -19.73 17.36 0.78
N GLU A 202 -18.49 17.05 1.15
CA GLU A 202 -17.52 18.03 1.68
C GLU A 202 -17.16 19.12 0.64
N ILE A 203 -17.00 18.74 -0.64
CA ILE A 203 -16.77 19.70 -1.74
C ILE A 203 -17.94 20.68 -1.85
N LYS A 204 -19.18 20.19 -1.78
CA LYS A 204 -20.39 21.02 -1.84
C LYS A 204 -20.49 21.96 -0.63
N GLU A 205 -20.22 21.46 0.57
CA GLU A 205 -20.22 22.28 1.79
C GLU A 205 -19.19 23.41 1.75
N LYS A 206 -18.00 23.14 1.17
CA LYS A 206 -16.94 24.15 1.02
C LYS A 206 -17.16 25.14 -0.13
N GLY A 207 -18.24 25.00 -0.92
CA GLY A 207 -18.51 25.87 -2.06
C GLY A 207 -17.48 25.76 -3.19
N LEU A 208 -16.74 24.65 -3.26
CA LEU A 208 -15.71 24.41 -4.28
C LEU A 208 -16.29 24.07 -5.66
N THR A 209 -17.63 24.04 -5.79
CA THR A 209 -18.36 23.68 -7.02
C THR A 209 -18.40 24.76 -8.09
N HIS A 210 -18.00 26.00 -7.82
CA HIS A 210 -18.01 27.09 -8.82
C HIS A 210 -16.83 28.05 -8.65
N ARG A 211 -15.69 27.75 -9.29
CA ARG A 211 -14.65 28.78 -9.56
C ARG A 211 -14.03 28.76 -10.95
N PHE A 212 -14.43 27.84 -11.83
CA PHE A 212 -13.85 27.77 -13.17
C PHE A 212 -14.93 27.59 -14.23
N GLY A 213 -15.66 28.68 -14.47
CA GLY A 213 -16.29 28.98 -15.74
C GLY A 213 -15.91 30.41 -16.09
N GLU A 214 -15.48 30.62 -17.32
CA GLU A 214 -15.09 31.90 -17.96
C GLU A 214 -13.63 32.35 -17.76
N ASN A 215 -12.77 31.85 -18.65
CA ASN A 215 -11.99 32.69 -19.57
C ASN A 215 -11.57 31.90 -20.80
#